data_AF-A0A956WCP6-F1
#
_entry.id   AF-A0A956WCP6-F1
#
_cell.length_a   1.000
_cell.length_b   1.000
_cell.length_c   1.000
_cell.angle_alpha   90.00
_cell.angle_beta   90.00
_cell.angle_gamma   90.00
#
_symmetry.space_group_name_H-M   'P 1'
#
loop_
_entity.id
_entity.type
_entity.pdbx_description
1 polymer ?
#
loop_
_entity_poly.entity_id
_entity_poly.type
_entity_poly.pdbx_seq_one_letter_code
_entity_poly.pdbx_strand_id
1 'polypeptide(L)'
;MPVKTFPRSTPEAEGIPSAAILGFIDAVEQHAHPLDAVQSFMLLRHGKVVAEGWWEPYRPEFPHMLYSLSKSFTSSAIGLAVAEGLLSVDDPVLSFFPGDAPENPSDHLMAMTVQHLLTMNTGHHEDTLSTIWGGSEDNWPRAFLALPVRHEPGTWF
;
A
#
# COMPACT_ATOMS: atom_id res chain seq x y z
N MET A 1 -24.03 -10.77 1.98
CA MET A 1 -23.62 -11.89 1.11
C MET A 1 -22.72 -12.81 1.90
N PRO A 2 -22.76 -14.14 1.73
CA PRO A 2 -21.79 -15.01 2.39
C PRO A 2 -20.39 -14.65 1.91
N VAL A 3 -19.43 -14.51 2.83
CA VAL A 3 -18.02 -14.31 2.49
C VAL A 3 -17.60 -15.51 1.66
N LYS A 4 -17.29 -15.31 0.38
CA LYS A 4 -16.71 -16.35 -0.47
C LYS A 4 -15.33 -16.67 0.09
N THR A 5 -15.18 -17.81 0.74
CA THR A 5 -13.89 -18.30 1.23
C THR A 5 -13.14 -18.98 0.09
N PHE A 6 -11.81 -18.92 0.12
CA PHE A 6 -10.98 -19.64 -0.85
C PHE A 6 -11.14 -21.15 -0.66
N PRO A 7 -11.15 -21.94 -1.75
CA PRO A 7 -11.12 -23.40 -1.65
C PRO A 7 -9.83 -23.87 -0.95
N ARG A 8 -9.89 -25.00 -0.25
CA ARG A 8 -8.75 -25.60 0.45
C ARG A 8 -8.20 -26.81 -0.32
N SER A 9 -6.90 -27.04 -0.22
CA SER A 9 -6.18 -28.19 -0.78
C SER A 9 -5.06 -28.61 0.17
N THR A 10 -4.41 -29.74 -0.10
CA THR A 10 -3.18 -30.10 0.62
C THR A 10 -1.96 -29.48 -0.06
N PRO A 11 -0.88 -29.20 0.68
CA PRO A 11 0.38 -28.76 0.09
C PRO A 11 0.83 -29.67 -1.07
N GLU A 12 0.81 -31.00 -0.86
CA GLU A 12 1.30 -31.99 -1.81
C GLU A 12 0.45 -32.02 -3.09
N ALA A 13 -0.87 -31.88 -2.98
CA ALA A 13 -1.77 -31.82 -4.14
C ALA A 13 -1.50 -30.58 -5.00
N GLU A 14 -1.02 -29.50 -4.40
CA GLU A 14 -0.58 -28.30 -5.12
C GLU A 14 0.93 -28.27 -5.37
N GLY A 15 1.65 -29.38 -5.15
CA GLY A 15 3.06 -29.53 -5.49
C GLY A 15 4.03 -28.83 -4.53
N ILE A 16 3.65 -28.64 -3.27
CA ILE A 16 4.52 -28.13 -2.18
C ILE A 16 4.69 -29.25 -1.15
N PRO A 17 5.92 -29.67 -0.83
CA PRO A 17 6.13 -30.57 0.30
C PRO A 17 5.71 -29.89 1.62
N SER A 18 4.81 -30.50 2.39
CA SER A 18 4.39 -29.94 3.70
C SER A 18 5.57 -29.67 4.64
N ALA A 19 6.60 -30.50 4.60
CA ALA A 19 7.84 -30.32 5.37
C ALA A 19 8.54 -28.97 5.08
N ALA A 20 8.43 -28.44 3.87
CA ALA A 20 9.00 -27.13 3.54
C ALA A 20 8.22 -25.98 4.19
N ILE A 21 6.89 -26.11 4.26
CA ILE A 21 6.03 -25.15 4.96
C ILE A 21 6.33 -25.19 6.46
N LEU A 22 6.39 -26.39 7.04
CA LEU A 22 6.74 -26.56 8.46
C LEU A 22 8.12 -25.99 8.78
N GLY A 23 9.13 -26.27 7.96
CA GLY A 23 10.47 -25.70 8.14
C GLY A 23 10.50 -24.16 8.09
N PHE A 24 9.63 -23.53 7.27
CA PHE A 24 9.46 -22.08 7.30
C PHE A 24 8.82 -21.59 8.61
N ILE A 25 7.75 -22.25 9.07
CA ILE A 25 7.09 -21.92 10.34
C ILE A 25 8.06 -22.07 11.52
N ASP A 26 8.79 -23.17 11.59
CA ASP A 26 9.81 -23.40 12.62
C ASP A 26 10.88 -22.30 12.60
N ALA A 27 11.33 -21.88 11.41
CA ALA A 27 12.30 -20.80 11.27
C ALA A 27 11.74 -19.46 11.73
N VAL A 28 10.47 -19.15 11.43
CA VAL A 28 9.78 -17.96 11.93
C VAL A 28 9.71 -17.99 13.45
N GLU A 29 9.29 -19.10 14.05
CA GLU A 29 9.16 -19.22 15.50
C GLU A 29 10.51 -19.10 16.23
N GLN A 30 11.59 -19.61 15.64
CA GLN A 30 12.94 -19.51 16.22
C GLN A 30 13.54 -18.10 16.15
N HIS A 31 13.18 -17.31 15.15
CA HIS A 31 13.78 -15.99 14.91
C HIS A 31 12.84 -14.81 15.21
N ALA A 32 11.56 -15.06 15.45
CA ALA A 32 10.60 -14.03 15.79
C ALA A 32 11.01 -13.34 17.10
N HIS A 33 11.22 -12.03 17.02
CA HIS A 33 11.45 -11.23 18.21
C HIS A 33 10.16 -11.16 19.05
N PRO A 34 10.21 -11.20 20.39
CA PRO A 34 9.00 -11.16 21.24
C PRO A 34 8.09 -9.94 21.04
N LEU A 35 8.62 -8.85 20.48
CA LEU A 35 7.88 -7.62 20.17
C LEU A 35 7.37 -7.57 18.71
N ASP A 36 7.81 -8.48 17.84
CA ASP A 36 7.45 -8.58 16.42
C ASP A 36 6.73 -9.90 16.15
N ALA A 37 5.81 -10.27 17.06
CA ALA A 37 5.11 -11.55 16.99
C ALA A 37 4.28 -11.63 15.70
N VAL A 38 4.59 -12.62 14.87
CA VAL A 38 3.77 -12.96 13.70
C VAL A 38 2.38 -13.34 14.19
N GLN A 39 1.36 -12.68 13.67
CA GLN A 39 -0.02 -12.87 14.12
C GLN A 39 -0.71 -14.01 13.38
N SER A 40 -0.45 -14.13 12.08
CA SER A 40 -1.04 -15.14 11.21
C SER A 40 -0.17 -15.43 10.00
N PHE A 41 -0.40 -16.60 9.41
CA PHE A 41 0.21 -17.05 8.16
C PHE A 41 -0.88 -17.68 7.29
N MET A 42 -0.84 -17.39 5.99
CA MET A 42 -1.70 -18.02 4.99
C MET A 42 -0.94 -18.16 3.69
N LEU A 43 -0.93 -19.36 3.12
CA LEU A 43 -0.29 -19.67 1.84
C LEU A 43 -1.34 -20.18 0.85
N LEU A 44 -1.42 -19.51 -0.29
CA LEU A 44 -2.26 -19.92 -1.41
C LEU A 44 -1.41 -20.35 -2.60
N ARG A 45 -1.80 -21.44 -3.27
CA ARG A 45 -1.26 -21.86 -4.56
C ARG A 45 -2.37 -22.32 -5.48
N HIS A 46 -2.31 -21.93 -6.76
CA HIS A 46 -3.36 -22.16 -7.76
C HIS A 46 -4.77 -21.72 -7.30
N GLY A 47 -4.85 -20.64 -6.51
CA GLY A 47 -6.11 -20.09 -5.99
C GLY A 47 -6.71 -20.88 -4.82
N LYS A 48 -5.97 -21.83 -4.23
CA LYS A 48 -6.42 -22.63 -3.07
C LYS A 48 -5.53 -22.39 -1.87
N VAL A 49 -6.11 -22.35 -0.67
CA VAL A 49 -5.37 -22.31 0.59
C VAL A 49 -4.77 -23.70 0.83
N VAL A 50 -3.45 -23.76 0.98
CA VAL A 50 -2.70 -25.00 1.22
C VAL A 50 -2.16 -25.10 2.66
N ALA A 51 -2.02 -23.96 3.33
CA ALA A 51 -1.68 -23.87 4.75
C ALA A 51 -2.18 -22.52 5.29
N GLU A 52 -2.71 -22.52 6.50
CA GLU A 52 -3.09 -21.30 7.24
C GLU A 52 -2.99 -21.56 8.75
N GLY A 53 -2.66 -20.53 9.51
CA GLY A 53 -2.49 -20.63 10.96
C GLY A 53 -2.45 -19.25 11.63
N TRP A 54 -2.79 -19.23 12.92
CA TRP A 54 -2.80 -18.04 13.77
C TRP A 54 -2.12 -18.38 15.08
N TRP A 55 -1.17 -17.54 15.50
CA TRP A 55 -0.52 -17.69 16.80
C TRP A 55 -1.43 -17.13 17.90
N GLU A 56 -1.40 -17.71 19.11
CA GLU A 56 -2.16 -17.19 20.25
C GLU A 56 -1.72 -15.75 20.59
N PRO A 57 -2.64 -14.80 20.87
CA PRO A 57 -4.09 -14.94 20.98
C PRO A 57 -4.90 -14.64 19.71
N TYR A 58 -4.25 -14.53 18.55
CA TYR A 58 -4.89 -14.14 17.30
C TYR A 58 -5.80 -15.23 16.73
N ARG A 59 -6.79 -14.80 15.95
CA ARG A 59 -7.84 -15.65 15.34
C ARG A 59 -8.21 -15.10 13.96
N PRO A 60 -8.72 -15.93 13.03
CA PRO A 60 -9.12 -15.50 11.69
C PRO A 60 -10.16 -14.37 11.67
N GLU A 61 -10.98 -14.25 12.71
CA GLU A 61 -12.05 -13.25 12.81
C GLU A 61 -11.54 -11.88 13.29
N PHE A 62 -10.30 -11.80 13.78
CA PHE A 62 -9.78 -10.56 14.36
C PHE A 62 -9.32 -9.59 13.25
N PRO A 63 -9.76 -8.32 13.30
CA PRO A 63 -9.29 -7.32 12.36
C PRO A 63 -7.82 -7.00 12.62
N HIS A 64 -7.05 -6.82 11.54
CA HIS A 64 -5.66 -6.39 11.59
C HIS A 64 -5.53 -4.95 11.13
N MET A 65 -4.64 -4.18 11.78
CA MET A 65 -4.23 -2.90 11.23
C MET A 65 -3.36 -3.16 9.99
N LEU A 66 -3.83 -2.66 8.84
CA LEU A 66 -3.22 -2.96 7.54
C LEU A 66 -2.05 -2.03 7.18
N TYR A 67 -1.96 -0.87 7.84
CA TYR A 67 -0.93 0.14 7.57
C TYR A 67 -0.75 0.41 6.07
N SER A 68 0.48 0.35 5.56
CA SER A 68 0.79 0.61 4.15
C SER A 68 0.17 -0.38 3.16
N LEU A 69 -0.35 -1.54 3.58
CA LEU A 69 -1.14 -2.39 2.68
C LEU A 69 -2.36 -1.63 2.12
N SER A 70 -2.87 -0.64 2.85
CA SER A 70 -3.94 0.27 2.40
C SER A 70 -3.63 0.91 1.03
N LYS A 71 -2.35 1.16 0.71
CA LYS A 71 -1.92 1.74 -0.57
C LYS A 71 -2.26 0.84 -1.77
N SER A 72 -2.23 -0.49 -1.60
CA SER A 72 -2.62 -1.43 -2.66
C SER A 72 -4.11 -1.29 -3.00
N PHE A 73 -4.96 -1.05 -2.00
CA PHE A 73 -6.38 -0.79 -2.23
C PHE A 73 -6.60 0.56 -2.90
N THR A 74 -5.91 1.62 -2.45
CA THR A 74 -5.97 2.94 -3.10
C THR A 74 -5.51 2.87 -4.55
N SER A 75 -4.39 2.22 -4.84
CA SER A 75 -3.87 2.03 -6.20
C SER A 75 -4.84 1.24 -7.07
N SER A 76 -5.46 0.18 -6.53
CA SER A 76 -6.51 -0.56 -7.24
C SER A 76 -7.73 0.31 -7.55
N ALA A 77 -8.16 1.16 -6.62
CA ALA A 77 -9.26 2.10 -6.84
C ALA A 77 -8.94 3.11 -7.94
N ILE A 78 -7.69 3.61 -8.00
CA ILE A 78 -7.24 4.46 -9.11
C ILE A 78 -7.27 3.70 -10.44
N GLY A 79 -6.82 2.44 -10.47
CA GLY A 79 -6.91 1.60 -11.67
C GLY A 79 -8.35 1.41 -12.18
N LEU A 80 -9.31 1.26 -11.26
CA LEU A 80 -10.73 1.23 -11.61
C LEU A 80 -11.22 2.56 -12.18
N ALA A 81 -10.87 3.69 -11.54
CA ALA A 81 -11.24 5.01 -12.03
C ALA A 81 -10.69 5.30 -13.44
N VAL A 82 -9.46 4.84 -13.72
CA VAL A 82 -8.87 4.89 -15.07
C VAL A 82 -9.66 4.04 -16.06
N ALA A 83 -10.02 2.80 -15.68
CA ALA A 83 -10.82 1.92 -16.53
C ALA A 83 -12.22 2.48 -16.84
N GLU A 84 -12.78 3.25 -15.92
CA GLU A 84 -14.07 3.95 -16.08
C GLU A 84 -13.94 5.29 -16.84
N GLY A 85 -12.72 5.72 -17.20
CA GLY A 85 -12.46 6.97 -17.91
C GLY A 85 -12.68 8.22 -17.05
N LEU A 86 -12.63 8.10 -15.73
CA LEU A 86 -12.81 9.22 -14.79
C LEU A 86 -11.54 10.07 -14.63
N LEU A 87 -10.36 9.46 -14.85
CA LEU A 87 -9.06 10.14 -14.86
C LEU A 87 -8.04 9.33 -15.69
N SER A 88 -6.94 9.96 -16.08
CA SER A 88 -5.71 9.31 -16.55
C SER A 88 -4.63 9.34 -15.47
N VAL A 89 -3.72 8.35 -15.47
CA VAL A 89 -2.52 8.41 -14.61
C VAL A 89 -1.56 9.54 -15.02
N ASP A 90 -1.67 10.01 -16.27
CA ASP A 90 -0.88 11.12 -16.81
C ASP A 90 -1.50 12.49 -16.48
N ASP A 91 -2.68 12.54 -15.86
CA ASP A 91 -3.31 13.80 -15.52
C ASP A 91 -2.45 14.57 -14.50
N PRO A 92 -2.25 15.88 -14.69
CA PRO A 92 -1.53 16.71 -13.72
C PRO A 92 -2.25 16.72 -12.37
N VAL A 93 -1.52 16.56 -11.26
CA VAL A 93 -2.13 16.53 -9.91
C VAL A 93 -2.93 17.80 -9.64
N LEU A 94 -2.45 18.96 -10.10
CA LEU A 94 -3.09 20.25 -9.89
C LEU A 94 -4.48 20.37 -10.55
N SER A 95 -4.80 19.57 -11.58
CA SER A 95 -6.14 19.64 -12.20
C SER A 95 -7.25 19.16 -11.26
N PHE A 96 -6.91 18.34 -10.25
CA PHE A 96 -7.86 17.83 -9.26
C PHE A 96 -8.02 18.76 -8.05
N PHE A 97 -7.11 19.71 -7.84
CA PHE A 97 -7.05 20.57 -6.65
C PHE A 97 -6.94 22.07 -7.00
N PRO A 98 -7.85 22.62 -7.84
CA PRO A 98 -7.71 23.98 -8.36
C PRO A 98 -7.75 25.08 -7.29
N GLY A 99 -8.29 24.80 -6.09
CA GLY A 99 -8.36 25.75 -4.98
C GLY A 99 -7.26 25.60 -3.92
N ASP A 100 -6.35 24.63 -4.09
CA ASP A 100 -5.35 24.27 -3.09
C ASP A 100 -3.91 24.35 -3.59
N ALA A 101 -3.73 24.70 -4.86
CA ALA A 101 -2.42 25.02 -5.41
C ALA A 101 -1.84 26.28 -4.74
N PRO A 102 -0.52 26.36 -4.52
CA PRO A 102 0.13 27.61 -4.14
C PRO A 102 -0.05 28.66 -5.25
N GLU A 103 0.02 29.95 -4.89
CA GLU A 103 -0.18 31.07 -5.83
C GLU A 103 0.81 31.02 -7.02
N ASN A 104 2.03 30.54 -6.78
CA ASN A 104 3.07 30.39 -7.79
C ASN A 104 3.68 28.97 -7.70
N PRO A 105 3.04 27.95 -8.30
CA PRO A 105 3.56 26.59 -8.30
C PRO A 105 4.85 26.50 -9.12
N SER A 106 5.81 25.68 -8.67
CA SER A 106 7.03 25.42 -9.45
C SER A 106 6.74 24.61 -10.71
N ASP A 107 7.63 24.69 -11.70
CA ASP A 107 7.54 23.86 -12.92
C ASP A 107 7.46 22.36 -12.59
N HIS A 108 8.20 21.91 -11.57
CA HIS A 108 8.15 20.53 -11.09
C HIS A 108 6.77 20.17 -10.51
N LEU A 109 6.16 21.05 -9.72
CA LEU A 109 4.83 20.81 -9.17
C LEU A 109 3.77 20.78 -10.29
N MET A 110 3.88 21.68 -11.27
CA MET A 110 2.99 21.69 -12.45
C MET A 110 3.14 20.42 -13.31
N ALA A 111 4.33 19.83 -13.35
CA ALA A 111 4.61 18.59 -14.08
C ALA A 111 4.27 17.30 -13.30
N MET A 112 3.90 17.40 -12.01
CA MET A 112 3.54 16.23 -11.21
C MET A 112 2.24 15.62 -11.73
N THR A 113 2.20 14.31 -11.88
CA THR A 113 1.04 13.55 -12.40
C THR A 113 0.56 12.55 -11.35
N VAL A 114 -0.63 12.00 -11.55
CA VAL A 114 -1.17 10.92 -10.71
C VAL A 114 -0.22 9.72 -10.65
N GLN A 115 0.45 9.38 -11.76
CA GLN A 115 1.47 8.33 -11.80
C GLN A 115 2.58 8.59 -10.78
N HIS A 116 3.07 9.82 -10.68
CA HIS A 116 4.14 10.16 -9.75
C HIS A 116 3.76 9.95 -8.27
N LEU A 117 2.48 10.15 -7.94
CA LEU A 117 1.94 9.80 -6.61
C LEU A 117 1.91 8.28 -6.40
N LEU A 118 1.42 7.53 -7.40
CA LEU A 118 1.31 6.06 -7.33
C LEU A 118 2.67 5.37 -7.26
N THR A 119 3.70 5.95 -7.87
CA THR A 119 5.05 5.42 -7.89
C THR A 119 6.00 6.06 -6.87
N MET A 120 5.48 6.90 -5.97
CA MET A 120 6.24 7.50 -4.86
C MET A 120 7.47 8.30 -5.30
N ASN A 121 7.39 9.01 -6.42
CA ASN A 121 8.50 9.80 -6.98
C ASN A 121 8.05 11.21 -7.36
N THR A 122 7.42 11.88 -6.41
CA THR A 122 6.80 13.18 -6.59
C THR A 122 7.80 14.33 -6.73
N GLY A 123 9.11 14.09 -6.56
CA GLY A 123 10.15 15.11 -6.63
C GLY A 123 10.37 15.89 -5.33
N HIS A 124 9.63 15.59 -4.27
CA HIS A 124 9.93 16.06 -2.92
C HIS A 124 11.27 15.46 -2.43
N HIS A 125 12.12 16.29 -1.83
CA HIS A 125 13.44 15.85 -1.38
C HIS A 125 13.37 14.97 -0.12
N GLU A 126 12.43 15.28 0.77
CA GLU A 126 12.23 14.61 2.05
C GLU A 126 10.82 14.02 2.14
N ASP A 127 10.64 13.09 3.07
CA ASP A 127 9.32 12.54 3.40
C ASP A 127 8.35 13.65 3.82
N THR A 128 7.19 13.69 3.17
CA THR A 128 6.18 14.74 3.39
C THR A 128 5.28 14.47 4.58
N LEU A 129 5.26 13.24 5.09
CA LEU A 129 4.24 12.75 6.01
C LEU A 129 4.33 13.43 7.36
N SER A 130 5.55 13.59 7.89
CA SER A 130 5.79 14.28 9.17
C SER A 130 5.29 15.73 9.17
N THR A 131 5.50 16.44 8.06
CA THR A 131 5.09 17.85 7.92
C THR A 131 3.58 17.97 7.76
N ILE A 132 2.95 17.08 6.99
CA ILE A 132 1.49 17.09 6.80
C ILE A 132 0.76 16.71 8.09
N TRP A 133 1.22 15.67 8.81
CA TRP A 133 0.58 15.26 10.07
C TRP A 133 0.86 16.20 11.24
N GLY A 134 2.05 16.79 11.29
CA GLY A 134 2.46 17.69 12.37
C GLY A 134 2.08 19.15 12.16
N GLY A 135 1.57 19.49 10.97
CA GLY A 135 1.20 20.85 10.59
C GLY A 135 -0.13 21.31 11.20
N SER A 136 -0.39 22.61 11.10
CA SER A 136 -1.67 23.23 11.51
C SER A 136 -2.68 23.37 10.37
N GLU A 137 -2.34 22.89 9.17
CA GLU A 137 -3.20 22.93 8.00
C GLU A 137 -4.02 21.63 7.92
N ASP A 138 -5.34 21.75 8.11
CA ASP A 138 -6.26 20.61 8.08
C ASP A 138 -6.54 20.14 6.65
N ASN A 139 -6.32 20.98 5.63
CA ASN A 139 -6.41 20.59 4.23
C ASN A 139 -5.09 19.93 3.77
N TRP A 140 -5.04 18.61 3.85
CA TRP A 140 -3.84 17.84 3.50
C TRP A 140 -3.39 17.99 2.05
N PRO A 141 -4.28 17.99 1.03
CA PRO A 141 -3.88 18.35 -0.34
C PRO A 141 -3.13 19.69 -0.39
N ARG A 142 -3.67 20.75 0.20
CA ARG A 142 -3.01 22.06 0.25
C ARG A 142 -1.66 22.00 0.95
N ALA A 143 -1.60 21.33 2.11
CA ALA A 143 -0.36 21.16 2.87
C ALA A 143 0.71 20.45 2.03
N PHE A 144 0.35 19.36 1.33
CA PHE A 144 1.26 18.62 0.44
C PHE A 144 1.72 19.48 -0.74
N LEU A 145 0.79 20.13 -1.46
CA LEU A 145 1.08 20.93 -2.65
C LEU A 145 1.90 22.19 -2.35
N ALA A 146 1.88 22.68 -1.11
CA ALA A 146 2.70 23.80 -0.66
C ALA A 146 4.16 23.41 -0.36
N LEU A 147 4.48 22.11 -0.27
CA LEU A 147 5.85 21.67 0.00
C LEU A 147 6.75 21.87 -1.24
N PRO A 148 8.03 22.23 -1.05
CA PRO A 148 8.95 22.41 -2.17
C PRO A 148 9.21 21.09 -2.93
N VAL A 149 8.82 21.06 -4.21
CA VAL A 149 9.18 19.99 -5.16
C VAL A 149 10.53 20.32 -5.80
N ARG A 150 11.62 19.84 -5.18
CA ARG A 150 13.00 20.24 -5.55
C ARG A 150 13.53 19.55 -6.80
N HIS A 151 13.02 18.36 -7.10
CA HIS A 151 13.47 17.54 -8.23
C HIS A 151 12.36 17.38 -9.26
N GLU A 152 12.74 17.05 -10.48
CA GLU A 152 11.78 16.64 -11.51
C GLU A 152 11.03 15.38 -11.02
N PRO A 153 9.68 15.37 -11.06
CA PRO A 153 8.92 14.18 -10.74
C PRO A 153 9.37 12.99 -11.60
N GLY A 154 9.46 11.81 -11.00
CA GLY A 154 10.01 10.62 -11.65
C GLY A 154 11.50 10.39 -11.42
N THR A 155 12.27 11.39 -10.97
CA THR A 155 13.74 11.28 -10.88
C THR A 155 14.28 11.12 -9.45
N TRP A 156 13.44 11.19 -8.43
CA TRP A 156 13.83 11.11 -7.01
C TRP A 156 12.82 10.30 -6.18
N PHE A 157 13.33 9.43 -5.28
CA PHE A 157 12.58 8.50 -4.43
C PHE A 157 13.11 8.50 -3.00
#